data_AF-A0A7R9WCR9-F1
#
_entry.id   AF-A0A7R9WCR9-F1
#
_cell.length_a   1.000
_cell.length_b   1.000
_cell.length_c   1.000
_cell.angle_alpha   90.00
_cell.angle_beta   90.00
_cell.angle_gamma   90.00
#
_symmetry.space_group_name_H-M   'P 1'
#
loop_
_entity.id
_entity.type
_entity.pdbx_description
1 polymer ?
#
loop_
_entity_poly.entity_id
_entity_poly.type
_entity_poly.pdbx_seq_one_letter_code
_entity_poly.pdbx_strand_id
1 'polypeptide(L)'
;AEVGGLEVVPCSHTDEARARLCERRPELEYRGDFLLVDGDPSHPAKFLECKAGDLILWDSRTVHGGTVGPGVGSQSHKPQLCRMAVTVAMTPRAKASEEVQELRRTGFQQGMSFNHCPHEAGTSTGTMRGRRKRGYKKFRLTESQLAVL
;
A
#
# COMPACT_ATOMS: atom_id res chain seq x y z
N ALA A 1 -15.80 -12.22 -6.60
CA ALA A 1 -16.72 -11.32 -5.88
C ALA A 1 -17.20 -10.19 -6.79
N GLU A 2 -18.47 -9.79 -6.71
CA GLU A 2 -19.11 -8.80 -7.60
C GLU A 2 -18.41 -7.42 -7.62
N VAL A 3 -17.91 -6.99 -6.45
CA VAL A 3 -17.24 -5.70 -6.27
C VAL A 3 -15.70 -5.81 -6.23
N GLY A 4 -15.17 -7.03 -6.36
CA GLY A 4 -13.75 -7.32 -6.17
C GLY A 4 -13.33 -7.31 -4.69
N GLY A 5 -12.06 -7.58 -4.41
CA GLY A 5 -11.54 -7.61 -3.04
C GLY A 5 -10.02 -7.62 -2.98
N LEU A 6 -9.50 -7.88 -1.79
CA LEU A 6 -8.10 -8.16 -1.56
C LEU A 6 -7.87 -9.66 -1.81
N GLU A 7 -6.83 -9.96 -2.57
CA GLU A 7 -6.30 -11.31 -2.72
C GLU A 7 -4.89 -11.38 -2.13
N VAL A 8 -4.60 -12.49 -1.45
CA VAL A 8 -3.32 -12.73 -0.80
C VAL A 8 -2.81 -14.11 -1.17
N VAL A 9 -1.50 -14.25 -1.36
CA VAL A 9 -0.87 -15.56 -1.55
C VAL A 9 -0.44 -16.08 -0.18
N PRO A 10 -1.02 -17.17 0.33
CA PRO A 10 -0.66 -17.70 1.64
C PRO A 10 0.83 -18.04 1.72
N CYS A 11 1.44 -17.79 2.89
CA CYS A 11 2.83 -18.13 3.20
C CYS A 11 3.90 -17.48 2.29
N SER A 12 3.54 -16.54 1.42
CA SER A 12 4.49 -15.92 0.50
C SER A 12 5.46 -14.94 1.17
N HIS A 13 5.20 -14.56 2.42
CA HIS A 13 6.06 -13.67 3.21
C HIS A 13 7.30 -14.37 3.80
N THR A 14 7.36 -15.70 3.71
CA THR A 14 8.49 -16.49 4.20
C THR A 14 9.74 -16.27 3.37
N ASP A 15 10.91 -16.39 3.99
CA ASP A 15 12.18 -16.18 3.30
C ASP A 15 12.41 -17.26 2.22
N GLU A 16 11.93 -18.48 2.45
CA GLU A 16 11.96 -19.56 1.46
C GLU A 16 11.06 -19.26 0.26
N ALA A 17 9.86 -18.70 0.48
CA ALA A 17 8.99 -18.31 -0.62
C ALA A 17 9.59 -17.15 -1.43
N ARG A 18 10.22 -16.18 -0.74
CA ARG A 18 10.95 -15.10 -1.39
C ARG A 18 12.11 -15.62 -2.23
N ALA A 19 12.94 -16.51 -1.69
CA ALA A 19 14.07 -17.10 -2.43
C ALA A 19 13.59 -17.81 -3.70
N ARG A 20 12.52 -18.62 -3.61
CA ARG A 20 11.91 -19.29 -4.77
C ARG A 20 11.31 -18.30 -5.78
N LEU A 21 10.78 -17.17 -5.33
CA LEU A 21 10.27 -16.13 -6.23
C LEU A 21 11.44 -15.47 -6.98
N CYS A 22 12.51 -15.09 -6.28
CA CYS A 22 13.71 -14.49 -6.87
C CYS A 22 14.39 -15.43 -7.87
N GLU A 23 14.50 -16.73 -7.57
CA GLU A 23 15.09 -17.72 -8.47
C GLU A 23 14.29 -17.85 -9.78
N ARG A 24 12.96 -17.87 -9.69
CA ARG A 24 12.09 -18.01 -10.87
C ARG A 24 11.94 -16.71 -11.66
N ARG A 25 12.04 -15.58 -10.97
CA ARG A 25 11.81 -14.23 -11.50
C ARG A 25 12.99 -13.33 -11.18
N PRO A 26 14.21 -13.65 -11.69
CA PRO A 26 15.42 -12.88 -11.39
C PRO A 26 15.30 -11.42 -11.84
N GLU A 27 14.42 -11.12 -12.81
CA GLU A 27 14.15 -9.76 -13.25
C GLU A 27 13.50 -8.88 -12.17
N LEU A 28 12.95 -9.45 -11.08
CA LEU A 28 12.35 -8.68 -10.00
C LEU A 28 13.38 -7.99 -9.11
N GLU A 29 14.64 -8.44 -9.11
CA GLU A 29 15.71 -7.83 -8.33
C GLU A 29 15.83 -6.32 -8.59
N TYR A 30 15.52 -5.87 -9.82
CA TYR A 30 15.64 -4.47 -10.24
C TYR A 30 14.30 -3.75 -10.47
N ARG A 31 13.16 -4.42 -10.25
CA ARG A 31 11.82 -3.88 -10.59
C ARG A 31 11.03 -3.36 -9.38
N GLY A 32 11.59 -3.47 -8.17
CA GLY A 32 10.95 -3.02 -6.95
C GLY A 32 9.83 -3.95 -6.49
N ASP A 33 8.87 -3.40 -5.73
CA ASP A 33 7.88 -4.19 -4.97
C ASP A 33 6.63 -4.58 -5.78
N PHE A 34 6.66 -4.45 -7.12
CA PHE A 34 5.51 -4.70 -7.98
C PHE A 34 5.78 -5.80 -9.01
N LEU A 35 4.86 -6.76 -9.10
CA LEU A 35 4.85 -7.83 -10.09
C LEU A 35 3.46 -7.96 -10.70
N LEU A 36 3.40 -8.10 -12.03
CA LEU A 36 2.20 -8.61 -12.70
C LEU A 36 2.16 -10.13 -12.58
N VAL A 37 1.19 -10.64 -11.83
CA VAL A 37 0.92 -12.08 -11.70
C VAL A 37 -0.13 -12.42 -12.76
N ASP A 38 0.30 -12.57 -14.01
CA ASP A 38 -0.60 -12.93 -15.10
C ASP A 38 -0.80 -14.45 -15.09
N GLY A 39 -1.84 -14.91 -14.37
CA GLY A 39 -2.28 -16.31 -14.39
C GLY A 39 -1.28 -17.35 -13.89
N ASP A 40 -0.21 -16.96 -13.19
CA ASP A 40 0.81 -17.89 -12.69
C ASP A 40 0.20 -18.84 -11.61
N PRO A 41 -0.03 -20.12 -11.94
CA PRO A 41 -0.73 -21.05 -11.06
C PRO A 41 0.09 -21.43 -9.82
N SER A 42 1.38 -21.06 -9.77
CA SER A 42 2.25 -21.31 -8.61
C SER A 42 1.96 -20.40 -7.41
N HIS A 43 1.12 -19.38 -7.59
CA HIS A 43 0.68 -18.49 -6.52
C HIS A 43 -0.84 -18.51 -6.43
N PRO A 44 -1.45 -19.55 -5.83
CA PRO A 44 -2.90 -19.61 -5.67
C PRO A 44 -3.34 -18.53 -4.68
N ALA A 45 -3.65 -17.36 -5.22
CA ALA A 45 -4.15 -16.25 -4.44
C ALA A 45 -5.50 -16.63 -3.83
N LYS A 46 -5.69 -16.26 -2.57
CA LYS A 46 -6.93 -16.46 -1.84
C LYS A 46 -7.62 -15.12 -1.66
N PHE A 47 -8.89 -15.10 -2.02
CA PHE A 47 -9.76 -13.96 -1.78
C PHE A 47 -10.01 -13.80 -0.29
N LEU A 48 -9.79 -12.58 0.24
CA LEU A 48 -10.08 -12.23 1.61
C LEU A 48 -11.42 -11.50 1.68
N GLU A 49 -12.40 -12.13 2.33
CA GLU A 49 -13.70 -11.51 2.60
C GLU A 49 -13.60 -10.58 3.81
N CYS A 50 -14.07 -9.35 3.65
CA CYS A 50 -14.10 -8.35 4.71
C CYS A 50 -15.39 -7.52 4.62
N LYS A 51 -15.82 -6.98 5.75
CA LYS A 51 -16.96 -6.06 5.89
C LYS A 51 -16.45 -4.65 6.21
N ALA A 52 -17.34 -3.67 6.05
CA ALA A 52 -17.04 -2.30 6.45
C ALA A 52 -16.71 -2.24 7.95
N GLY A 53 -15.56 -1.66 8.29
CA GLY A 53 -15.07 -1.57 9.67
C GLY A 53 -14.01 -2.63 10.03
N ASP A 54 -13.83 -3.66 9.21
CA ASP A 54 -12.78 -4.67 9.45
C ASP A 54 -11.38 -4.05 9.29
N LEU A 55 -10.47 -4.44 10.18
CA LEU A 55 -9.05 -4.11 10.11
C LEU A 55 -8.27 -5.33 9.61
N ILE A 56 -7.57 -5.17 8.49
CA ILE A 56 -6.68 -6.19 7.93
C ILE A 56 -5.25 -5.80 8.28
N LEU A 57 -4.54 -6.69 8.98
CA LEU A 57 -3.11 -6.57 9.26
C LEU A 57 -2.36 -7.63 8.45
N TRP A 58 -1.35 -7.24 7.70
CA TRP A 58 -0.51 -8.16 6.94
C TRP A 58 0.97 -7.80 7.02
N ASP A 59 1.83 -8.80 6.86
CA ASP A 59 3.27 -8.62 6.67
C ASP A 59 3.52 -8.07 5.27
N SER A 60 4.27 -6.97 5.14
CA SER A 60 4.51 -6.29 3.86
C SER A 60 5.20 -7.15 2.79
N ARG A 61 5.85 -8.27 3.19
CA ARG A 61 6.43 -9.27 2.27
C ARG A 61 5.38 -10.21 1.68
N THR A 62 4.15 -10.18 2.17
CA THR A 62 3.05 -10.99 1.62
C THR A 62 2.73 -10.48 0.22
N VAL A 63 2.70 -11.37 -0.76
CA VAL A 63 2.26 -11.09 -2.12
C VAL A 63 0.76 -10.92 -2.03
N HIS A 64 0.30 -9.74 -2.44
CA HIS A 64 -1.09 -9.35 -2.35
C HIS A 64 -1.46 -8.47 -3.55
N GLY A 65 -2.74 -8.42 -3.86
CA GLY A 65 -3.26 -7.66 -4.99
C GLY A 65 -4.75 -7.39 -4.83
N GLY A 66 -5.28 -6.52 -5.68
CA GLY A 66 -6.71 -6.28 -5.75
C GLY A 66 -7.32 -7.01 -6.94
N THR A 67 -8.34 -7.84 -6.69
CA THR A 67 -9.26 -8.22 -7.77
C THR A 67 -10.23 -7.07 -7.99
N VAL A 68 -10.44 -6.72 -9.25
CA VAL A 68 -11.53 -5.84 -9.65
C VAL A 68 -12.72 -6.74 -9.96
N GLY A 69 -13.86 -6.47 -9.30
CA GLY A 69 -15.09 -7.19 -9.64
C GLY A 69 -15.52 -6.84 -11.08
N PRO A 70 -16.35 -7.66 -11.72
CA PRO A 70 -16.82 -7.39 -13.08
C PRO A 70 -17.51 -6.03 -13.23
N GLY A 71 -17.93 -5.42 -12.11
CA GLY A 71 -18.74 -4.21 -12.10
C GLY A 71 -20.15 -4.53 -12.59
N VAL A 72 -21.13 -3.73 -12.18
CA VAL A 72 -22.46 -3.85 -12.76
C VAL A 72 -22.39 -3.19 -14.14
N GLY A 73 -22.20 -4.00 -15.19
CA GLY A 73 -22.15 -3.57 -16.60
C GLY A 73 -23.49 -3.07 -17.15
N SER A 74 -24.33 -2.46 -16.31
CA SER A 74 -25.57 -1.85 -16.73
C SER A 74 -25.33 -0.38 -17.06
N GLN A 75 -25.42 -0.04 -18.35
CA GLN A 75 -25.40 1.36 -18.83
C GLN A 75 -26.53 2.23 -18.25
N SER A 76 -27.41 1.70 -17.39
CA SER A 76 -28.54 2.43 -16.81
C SER A 76 -28.34 2.93 -15.36
N HIS A 77 -27.22 2.60 -14.70
CA HIS A 77 -27.00 2.99 -13.29
C HIS A 77 -25.81 3.94 -13.12
N LYS A 78 -26.01 4.99 -12.31
CA LYS A 78 -24.92 5.89 -11.89
C LYS A 78 -23.80 5.06 -11.26
N PRO A 79 -22.52 5.33 -11.57
CA PRO A 79 -21.40 4.62 -10.96
C PRO A 79 -21.48 4.75 -9.44
N GLN A 80 -21.58 3.62 -8.75
CA GLN A 80 -21.54 3.55 -7.29
C GLN A 80 -20.11 3.21 -6.85
N LEU A 81 -19.67 3.81 -5.73
CA LEU A 81 -18.42 3.42 -5.11
C LEU A 81 -18.58 2.00 -4.53
N CYS A 82 -18.01 1.02 -5.22
CA CYS A 82 -18.14 -0.38 -4.83
C CYS A 82 -17.27 -0.76 -3.62
N ARG A 83 -16.13 -0.07 -3.43
CA ARG A 83 -15.16 -0.39 -2.37
C ARG A 83 -14.29 0.82 -2.02
N MET A 84 -14.10 1.07 -0.73
CA MET A 84 -13.11 2.02 -0.23
C MET A 84 -12.29 1.34 0.87
N ALA A 85 -10.97 1.43 0.78
CA ALA A 85 -10.03 0.99 1.81
C ALA A 85 -8.97 2.07 1.99
N VAL A 86 -8.48 2.21 3.22
CA VAL A 86 -7.36 3.10 3.55
C VAL A 86 -6.22 2.23 4.02
N THR A 87 -5.13 2.20 3.26
CA THR A 87 -3.93 1.45 3.62
C THR A 87 -3.02 2.31 4.48
N VAL A 88 -2.55 1.74 5.59
CA VAL A 88 -1.61 2.40 6.51
C VAL A 88 -0.40 1.50 6.64
N ALA A 89 0.74 1.97 6.12
CA ALA A 89 2.01 1.31 6.35
C ALA A 89 2.53 1.67 7.75
N MET A 90 2.94 0.66 8.51
CA MET A 90 3.39 0.81 9.90
C MET A 90 4.78 0.20 10.07
N THR A 91 5.66 0.90 10.77
CA THR A 91 6.94 0.36 11.23
C THR A 91 7.24 0.84 12.64
N PRO A 92 8.00 0.06 13.45
CA PRO A 92 8.44 0.52 14.76
C PRO A 92 9.16 1.87 14.67
N ARG A 93 8.91 2.76 15.63
CA ARG A 93 9.54 4.09 15.68
C ARG A 93 11.07 4.01 15.60
N ALA A 94 11.68 3.03 16.27
CA ALA A 94 13.12 2.82 16.28
C ALA A 94 13.74 2.56 14.90
N LYS A 95 12.95 2.19 13.87
CA LYS A 95 13.45 2.05 12.50
C LYS A 95 13.59 3.39 11.77
N ALA A 96 12.92 4.45 12.22
CA ALA A 96 12.97 5.77 11.61
C ALA A 96 13.91 6.67 12.41
N SER A 97 14.98 7.17 11.77
CA SER A 97 15.84 8.17 12.39
C SER A 97 15.05 9.43 12.76
N GLU A 98 15.55 10.22 13.71
CA GLU A 98 14.93 11.49 14.08
C GLU A 98 14.78 12.43 12.87
N GLU A 99 15.78 12.43 11.98
CA GLU A 99 15.74 13.15 10.70
C GLU A 99 14.56 12.70 9.83
N VAL A 100 14.35 11.39 9.65
CA VAL A 100 13.21 10.88 8.86
C VAL A 100 11.89 11.27 9.51
N GLN A 101 11.78 11.18 10.83
CA GLN A 101 10.57 11.57 11.57
C GLN A 101 10.25 13.05 11.32
N GLU A 102 11.25 13.92 11.42
CA GLU A 102 11.08 15.36 11.20
C GLU A 102 10.73 15.70 9.74
N LEU A 103 11.38 15.05 8.78
CA LEU A 103 11.06 15.19 7.36
C LEU A 103 9.61 14.80 7.08
N ARG A 104 9.11 13.72 7.71
CA ARG A 104 7.72 13.27 7.53
C ARG A 104 6.71 14.23 8.17
N ARG A 105 6.99 14.77 9.37
CA ARG A 105 6.13 15.82 9.99
C ARG A 105 6.06 17.06 9.10
N THR A 106 7.21 17.57 8.69
CA THR A 106 7.30 18.74 7.81
C THR A 106 6.60 18.47 6.48
N GLY A 107 6.82 17.30 5.88
CA GLY A 107 6.18 16.91 4.63
C GLY A 107 4.65 16.81 4.74
N PHE A 108 4.13 16.25 5.83
CA PHE A 108 2.69 16.23 6.11
C PHE A 108 2.10 17.66 6.16
N GLN A 109 2.76 18.57 6.89
CA GLN A 109 2.33 19.97 6.99
C GLN A 109 2.36 20.71 5.64
N GLN A 110 3.22 20.27 4.72
CA GLN A 110 3.42 20.85 3.39
C GLN A 110 2.64 20.13 2.27
N GLY A 111 1.93 19.04 2.59
CA GLY A 111 1.19 18.24 1.60
C GLY A 111 2.10 17.48 0.64
N MET A 112 3.24 17.01 1.14
CA MET A 112 4.21 16.21 0.40
C MET A 112 3.83 14.72 0.46
N SER A 113 4.04 14.02 -0.65
CA SER A 113 3.91 12.56 -0.72
C SER A 113 5.25 11.89 -0.42
N PHE A 114 5.18 10.74 0.24
CA PHE A 114 6.30 9.84 0.52
C PHE A 114 6.03 8.47 -0.09
N ASN A 115 7.03 7.59 -0.06
CA ASN A 115 6.82 6.18 -0.36
C ASN A 115 6.04 5.47 0.75
N HIS A 116 5.74 4.21 0.48
CA HIS A 116 5.04 3.32 1.39
C HIS A 116 5.89 2.85 2.59
N CYS A 117 7.19 3.17 2.66
CA CYS A 117 8.09 2.79 3.76
C CYS A 117 8.16 3.91 4.83
N PRO A 118 7.45 3.81 5.98
CA PRO A 118 7.33 4.92 6.94
C PRO A 118 8.65 5.32 7.60
N HIS A 119 9.65 4.45 7.54
CA HIS A 119 11.00 4.66 8.08
C HIS A 119 11.98 5.27 7.07
N GLU A 120 11.52 5.58 5.86
CA GLU A 120 12.29 6.28 4.83
C GLU A 120 11.64 7.63 4.50
N ALA A 121 12.45 8.64 4.17
CA ALA A 121 11.98 9.95 3.70
C ALA A 121 12.11 10.14 2.16
N GLY A 122 12.82 9.23 1.50
CA GLY A 122 12.98 9.11 0.04
C GLY A 122 12.78 7.66 -0.39
N THR A 123 13.11 7.29 -1.63
CA THR A 123 12.86 5.91 -2.11
C THR A 123 14.13 5.14 -2.37
N SER A 124 14.18 3.92 -1.87
CA SER A 124 15.09 2.88 -2.34
C SER A 124 14.75 2.36 -3.76
N THR A 125 13.51 2.52 -4.27
CA THR A 125 13.09 1.90 -5.56
C THR A 125 12.11 2.67 -6.46
N GLY A 126 11.94 3.99 -6.32
CA GLY A 126 11.33 4.82 -7.38
C GLY A 126 9.94 5.43 -7.13
N THR A 127 9.83 6.35 -6.17
CA THR A 127 8.75 7.36 -6.18
C THR A 127 9.16 8.65 -5.44
N MET A 128 9.63 9.62 -6.22
CA MET A 128 9.73 11.06 -5.95
C MET A 128 9.30 11.51 -4.54
N ARG A 129 10.21 12.10 -3.76
CA ARG A 129 9.82 13.09 -2.74
C ARG A 129 8.95 14.12 -3.47
N GLY A 130 7.64 14.02 -3.30
CA GLY A 130 6.70 14.79 -4.09
C GLY A 130 6.97 16.26 -3.87
N ARG A 131 7.17 17.04 -4.94
CA ARG A 131 7.30 18.50 -4.77
C ARG A 131 6.05 19.03 -4.09
N ARG A 132 6.21 20.04 -3.25
CA ARG A 132 5.10 20.76 -2.62
C ARG A 132 4.05 21.08 -3.69
N LYS A 133 2.82 20.59 -3.52
CA LYS A 133 1.73 20.88 -4.45
C LYS A 133 1.38 22.37 -4.39
N ARG A 134 1.46 23.06 -5.53
CA ARG A 134 0.96 24.43 -5.66
C ARG A 134 -0.55 24.41 -5.35
N GLY A 135 -0.98 25.28 -4.43
CA GLY A 135 -2.38 25.32 -3.99
C GLY A 135 -2.78 24.28 -2.95
N TYR A 136 -1.83 23.57 -2.32
CA TYR A 136 -2.14 22.73 -1.16
C TYR A 136 -2.79 23.57 -0.05
N LYS A 137 -4.00 23.16 0.34
CA LYS A 137 -4.72 23.73 1.49
C LYS A 137 -4.40 22.86 2.70
N LYS A 138 -3.65 23.44 3.65
CA LYS A 138 -3.28 22.74 4.89
C LYS A 138 -4.55 22.35 5.65
N PHE A 139 -4.62 21.07 6.05
CA PHE A 139 -5.70 20.61 6.92
C PHE A 139 -5.62 21.33 8.27
N ARG A 140 -6.79 21.76 8.78
CA ARG A 140 -6.89 22.24 10.16
C ARG A 140 -7.04 21.03 11.06
N LEU A 141 -6.03 20.81 11.88
CA LEU A 141 -6.05 19.77 12.90
C LEU A 141 -6.64 20.32 14.19
N THR A 142 -7.32 19.46 14.94
CA THR A 142 -7.69 19.75 16.33
C THR A 142 -6.45 19.79 17.22
N GLU A 143 -6.55 20.39 18.41
CA GLU A 143 -5.46 20.37 19.39
C GLU A 143 -5.01 18.95 19.75
N SER A 144 -5.97 18.02 19.90
CA SER A 144 -5.69 16.60 20.16
C SER A 144 -4.92 15.93 19.02
N GLN A 145 -5.19 16.30 17.76
CA GLN A 145 -4.46 15.79 16.60
C GLN A 145 -3.07 16.42 16.46
N LEU A 146 -2.90 17.68 16.89
CA LEU A 146 -1.60 18.34 16.94
C LEU A 146 -0.69 17.73 18.01
N ALA A 147 -1.26 17.30 19.14
CA ALA A 147 -0.51 16.71 20.25
C ALA A 147 0.15 15.36 19.93
N VAL A 148 -0.28 14.69 18.86
CA VAL A 148 0.24 13.37 18.44
C VAL A 148 1.17 13.42 17.22
N LEU A 149 1.43 14.61 16.67
CA LEU A 149 2.40 14.83 15.59
C LEU A 149 3.82 14.97 16.14
#